data_AF-A0A963IQD6-F1
#
_entry.id   AF-A0A963IQD6-F1
#
_cell.length_a   1.000
_cell.length_b   1.000
_cell.length_c   1.000
_cell.angle_alpha   90.00
_cell.angle_beta   90.00
_cell.angle_gamma   90.00
#
_symmetry.space_group_name_H-M   'P 1'
#
loop_
_entity.id
_entity.type
_entity.pdbx_description
1 polymer ?
#
loop_
_entity_poly.entity_id
_entity_poly.type
_entity_poly.pdbx_seq_one_letter_code
_entity_poly.pdbx_strand_id
1 'polypeptide(L)'
;NRLPRGRSYANKGAVKNLTVSGGTIAASVKGSRARPYRVSIAVPPIAARDVSRLLERIAADPALIAGMLNGKLDPAVLALASELGVAVFPTRWQDLTMDCSCPDWAVPCKHLAAAIYLLSREIDGNPFLVFALRGVDLTAALKAHDIHLDDDAGAALPTLSELLPTGDEGTDADTGLLDGLDFSLVPELAEPLLRVLPERPPFFAAGDFRETLSRALARVAKTARKALDAVPGEGTGSEKGSEAASKAADQAGNATALLSPEDRPLVLLDANHMPTLSGLTAIGDWSQLVAALADLAPARLPDFQPELAALQPLRLLALHLLARGAVVPQLFALKGQEVGLRWLPATLDPAVRALMQRVEAALPPGRVRLRQGRKTLPLSAEAQATVLCSLFLDHFIREWSTVDREKAAADKTLALFFLSGRALYAGPGEGSIAAGIHAWLARFHLARREHAPVLCLAEGAAHDGQRAQGDESDDGDGAVDSDAHFALTLAAESGAALQPPVTLATVLADPAWAQARFAVLQTVSLLAEFYPPLNAYVSAGARTPLRIAADALPAFLFDTLPVVRLLGIRALLPKTLERLLRPRLSLQLKGQASSAGGGFLNADDVFGFDWRVAVG
;
A
#
# COMPACT_ATOMS: atom_id res chain seq x y z
N ASN A 1 -0.90 34.38 -19.94
CA ASN A 1 -0.14 33.14 -20.26
C ASN A 1 1.14 32.99 -19.40
N ARG A 2 1.09 33.18 -18.08
CA ARG A 2 2.29 33.11 -17.20
C ARG A 2 2.32 31.87 -16.33
N LEU A 3 1.16 31.45 -15.80
CA LEU A 3 1.02 30.21 -15.05
C LEU A 3 1.39 28.96 -15.87
N PRO A 4 0.94 28.79 -17.14
CA PRO A 4 1.34 27.62 -17.93
C PRO A 4 2.85 27.58 -18.21
N ARG A 5 3.47 28.75 -18.41
CA ARG A 5 4.93 28.86 -18.59
C ARG A 5 5.69 28.56 -17.30
N GLY A 6 5.18 29.02 -16.15
CA GLY A 6 5.73 28.69 -14.84
C GLY A 6 5.69 27.19 -14.55
N ARG A 7 4.55 26.54 -14.82
CA ARG A 7 4.41 25.07 -14.77
C ARG A 7 5.44 24.36 -15.65
N SER A 8 5.63 24.83 -16.88
CA SER A 8 6.66 24.26 -17.78
C SER A 8 8.08 24.41 -17.21
N TYR A 9 8.41 25.54 -16.57
CA TYR A 9 9.71 25.75 -15.93
C TYR A 9 9.92 24.83 -14.73
N ALA A 10 8.89 24.67 -13.89
CA ALA A 10 8.93 23.74 -12.77
C ALA A 10 9.16 22.30 -13.25
N ASN A 11 8.38 21.83 -14.23
CA ASN A 11 8.49 20.47 -14.77
C ASN A 11 9.85 20.20 -15.46
N LYS A 12 10.50 21.23 -16.03
CA LYS A 12 11.84 21.12 -16.63
C LYS A 12 12.99 21.24 -15.62
N GLY A 13 12.70 21.26 -14.32
CA GLY A 13 13.71 21.36 -13.26
C GLY A 13 14.47 22.69 -13.26
N ALA A 14 13.83 23.78 -13.74
CA ALA A 14 14.45 25.10 -13.82
C ALA A 14 14.58 25.77 -12.45
N VAL A 15 13.75 25.40 -11.48
CA VAL A 15 13.85 25.87 -10.10
C VAL A 15 14.93 25.07 -9.37
N LYS A 16 15.76 25.75 -8.58
CA LYS A 16 16.89 25.26 -7.78
C LYS A 16 16.82 25.90 -6.39
N ASN A 17 17.35 25.20 -5.38
CA ASN A 17 17.47 25.68 -4.00
C ASN A 17 16.16 26.29 -3.45
N LEU A 18 15.04 25.58 -3.65
CA LEU A 18 13.78 25.99 -3.02
C LEU A 18 13.90 25.69 -1.53
N THR A 19 13.72 26.71 -0.72
CA THR A 19 13.78 26.64 0.74
C THR A 19 12.57 27.35 1.32
N VAL A 20 12.02 26.78 2.39
CA VAL A 20 10.89 27.32 3.13
C VAL A 20 11.36 27.57 4.55
N SER A 21 11.26 28.81 5.02
CA SER A 21 11.64 29.19 6.38
C SER A 21 10.82 30.38 6.87
N GLY A 22 10.18 30.25 8.04
CA GLY A 22 9.48 31.34 8.72
C GLY A 22 8.45 32.06 7.84
N GLY A 23 7.66 31.31 7.07
CA GLY A 23 6.66 31.86 6.14
C GLY A 23 7.25 32.53 4.89
N THR A 24 8.55 32.44 4.67
CA THR A 24 9.22 32.90 3.45
C THR A 24 9.68 31.72 2.61
N ILE A 25 9.34 31.76 1.32
CA ILE A 25 9.84 30.83 0.31
C ILE A 25 10.92 31.56 -0.51
N ALA A 26 12.11 30.98 -0.57
CA ALA A 26 13.21 31.47 -1.39
C ALA A 26 13.61 30.40 -2.42
N ALA A 27 13.85 30.82 -3.66
CA ALA A 27 14.27 29.91 -4.73
C ALA A 27 15.14 30.62 -5.78
N SER A 28 15.91 29.81 -6.53
CA SER A 28 16.67 30.25 -7.69
C SER A 28 16.08 29.63 -8.96
N VAL A 29 15.66 30.43 -9.93
CA VAL A 29 14.99 29.92 -11.14
C VAL A 29 15.82 30.24 -12.39
N LYS A 30 16.28 29.19 -13.07
CA LYS A 30 16.97 29.29 -14.36
C LYS A 30 16.04 29.92 -15.39
N GLY A 31 16.55 30.89 -16.13
CA GLY A 31 15.83 31.50 -17.24
C GLY A 31 16.77 31.79 -18.39
N SER A 32 16.54 32.90 -19.11
CA SER A 32 17.35 33.27 -20.27
C SER A 32 18.76 33.78 -19.94
N ARG A 33 19.01 34.22 -18.71
CA ARG A 33 20.34 34.70 -18.27
C ARG A 33 21.18 33.56 -17.73
N ALA A 34 22.51 33.73 -17.80
CA ALA A 34 23.47 32.77 -17.28
C ALA A 34 23.33 32.55 -15.76
N ARG A 35 23.10 33.63 -15.00
CA ARG A 35 22.79 33.55 -13.57
C ARG A 35 21.28 33.33 -13.35
N PRO A 36 20.87 32.35 -12.53
CA PRO A 36 19.47 32.15 -12.16
C PRO A 36 18.85 33.39 -11.50
N TYR A 37 17.55 33.59 -11.72
CA TYR A 37 16.79 34.66 -11.08
C TYR A 37 16.48 34.29 -9.63
N ARG A 38 16.64 35.25 -8.71
CA ARG A 38 16.23 35.08 -7.31
C ARG A 38 14.75 35.35 -7.17
N VAL A 39 14.07 34.48 -6.44
CA VAL A 39 12.64 34.53 -6.17
C VAL A 39 12.45 34.51 -4.66
N SER A 40 11.62 35.42 -4.15
CA SER A 40 11.19 35.44 -2.76
C SER A 40 9.67 35.63 -2.70
N ILE A 41 9.00 34.82 -1.88
CA ILE A 41 7.57 34.90 -1.63
C ILE A 41 7.38 34.86 -0.12
N ALA A 42 6.84 35.93 0.47
CA ALA A 42 6.47 35.95 1.88
C ALA A 42 4.96 35.75 2.02
N VAL A 43 4.60 34.82 2.90
CA VAL A 43 3.22 34.47 3.24
C VAL A 43 2.93 35.07 4.62
N PRO A 44 1.92 35.96 4.75
CA PRO A 44 1.59 36.54 6.05
C PRO A 44 1.15 35.48 7.07
N PRO A 45 1.54 35.58 8.35
CA PRO A 45 1.11 34.63 9.36
C PRO A 45 -0.39 34.72 9.65
N ILE A 46 -0.97 33.67 10.22
CA ILE A 46 -2.32 33.74 10.81
C ILE A 46 -2.20 34.33 12.22
N ALA A 47 -3.15 35.17 12.63
CA ALA A 47 -3.16 35.74 13.98
C ALA A 47 -3.33 34.63 15.03
N ALA A 48 -2.54 34.67 16.12
CA ALA A 48 -2.50 33.60 17.12
C ALA A 48 -3.89 33.21 17.69
N ARG A 49 -4.78 34.18 17.91
CA ARG A 49 -6.16 33.94 18.36
C ARG A 49 -6.96 33.06 17.40
N ASP A 50 -6.76 33.26 16.09
CA ASP A 50 -7.50 32.58 15.03
C ASP A 50 -6.92 31.18 14.80
N VAL A 51 -5.61 31.03 15.03
CA VAL A 51 -4.93 29.73 15.11
C VAL A 51 -5.52 28.89 16.25
N SER A 52 -5.59 29.42 17.47
CA SER A 52 -6.15 28.68 18.62
C SER A 52 -7.60 28.24 18.37
N ARG A 53 -8.45 29.13 17.85
CA ARG A 53 -9.85 28.79 17.51
C ARG A 53 -9.96 27.69 16.45
N LEU A 54 -9.11 27.74 15.42
CA LEU A 54 -9.09 26.72 14.37
C LEU A 54 -8.62 25.37 14.93
N LEU A 55 -7.57 25.37 15.76
CA LEU A 55 -7.03 24.18 16.40
C LEU A 55 -8.03 23.52 17.34
N GLU A 56 -8.70 24.28 18.19
CA GLU A 56 -9.75 23.76 19.08
C GLU A 56 -10.85 23.06 18.28
N ARG A 57 -11.24 23.63 17.13
CA ARG A 57 -12.29 23.06 16.29
C ARG A 57 -11.84 21.79 15.56
N ILE A 58 -10.60 21.75 15.11
CA ILE A 58 -10.01 20.55 14.49
C ILE A 58 -9.80 19.45 15.54
N ALA A 59 -9.32 19.81 16.74
CA ALA A 59 -9.09 18.89 17.85
C ALA A 59 -10.39 18.22 18.33
N ALA A 60 -11.53 18.89 18.16
CA ALA A 60 -12.84 18.36 18.50
C ALA A 60 -13.35 17.27 17.53
N ASP A 61 -12.74 17.12 16.35
CA ASP A 61 -13.15 16.14 15.34
C ASP A 61 -12.04 15.11 15.07
N PRO A 62 -12.17 13.88 15.63
CA PRO A 62 -11.20 12.82 15.42
C PRO A 62 -11.01 12.41 13.96
N ALA A 63 -12.04 12.54 13.11
CA ALA A 63 -11.96 12.14 11.71
C ALA A 63 -11.06 13.09 10.91
N LEU A 64 -11.13 14.40 11.21
CA LEU A 64 -10.26 15.41 10.59
C LEU A 64 -8.79 15.20 10.93
N ILE A 65 -8.50 14.92 12.21
CA ILE A 65 -7.13 14.63 12.66
C ILE A 65 -6.60 13.39 11.95
N ALA A 66 -7.41 12.33 11.89
CA ALA A 66 -7.05 11.08 11.23
C ALA A 66 -6.74 11.27 9.73
N GLY A 67 -7.54 12.07 9.02
CA GLY A 67 -7.30 12.42 7.62
C GLY A 67 -5.98 13.16 7.41
N MET A 68 -5.71 14.17 8.26
CA MET A 68 -4.44 14.92 8.22
C MET A 68 -3.23 14.04 8.53
N LEU A 69 -3.36 13.12 9.49
CA LEU A 69 -2.35 12.12 9.80
C LEU A 69 -2.03 11.20 8.62
N ASN A 70 -3.00 10.94 7.74
CA ASN A 70 -2.79 10.23 6.48
C ASN A 70 -2.25 11.13 5.35
N GLY A 71 -1.77 12.33 5.68
CA GLY A 71 -1.22 13.28 4.72
C GLY A 71 -2.28 13.95 3.83
N LYS A 72 -3.56 13.94 4.22
CA LYS A 72 -4.65 14.57 3.47
C LYS A 72 -5.18 15.80 4.17
N LEU A 73 -5.23 16.93 3.45
CA LEU A 73 -5.95 18.11 3.91
C LEU A 73 -7.44 17.93 3.55
N ASP A 74 -8.25 17.50 4.50
CA ASP A 74 -9.68 17.31 4.25
C ASP A 74 -10.35 18.66 3.90
N PRO A 75 -11.18 18.74 2.84
CA PRO A 75 -11.96 19.94 2.53
C PRO A 75 -12.76 20.50 3.72
N ALA A 76 -13.19 19.64 4.65
CA ALA A 76 -13.88 20.06 5.87
C ALA A 76 -12.99 20.93 6.78
N VAL A 77 -11.66 20.74 6.80
CA VAL A 77 -10.73 21.66 7.50
C VAL A 77 -10.78 23.06 6.90
N LEU A 78 -10.86 23.16 5.57
CA LEU A 78 -10.96 24.45 4.88
C LEU A 78 -12.34 25.10 5.08
N ALA A 79 -13.41 24.31 5.11
CA ALA A 79 -14.75 24.79 5.42
C ALA A 79 -14.81 25.37 6.83
N LEU A 80 -14.30 24.64 7.84
CA LEU A 80 -14.21 25.10 9.22
C LEU A 80 -13.39 26.38 9.35
N ALA A 81 -12.24 26.46 8.66
CA ALA A 81 -11.44 27.67 8.66
C ALA A 81 -12.21 28.85 8.06
N SER A 82 -12.93 28.64 6.96
CA SER A 82 -13.77 29.66 6.33
C SER A 82 -14.90 30.14 7.25
N GLU A 83 -15.58 29.23 7.95
CA GLU A 83 -16.62 29.57 8.94
C GLU A 83 -16.08 30.43 10.08
N LEU A 84 -14.84 30.18 10.50
CA LEU A 84 -14.14 30.95 11.53
C LEU A 84 -13.57 32.28 11.02
N GLY A 85 -13.66 32.56 9.72
CA GLY A 85 -13.07 33.73 9.06
C GLY A 85 -11.55 33.64 8.85
N VAL A 86 -10.99 32.43 8.92
CA VAL A 86 -9.55 32.16 8.82
C VAL A 86 -9.19 31.73 7.40
N ALA A 87 -8.53 32.61 6.66
CA ALA A 87 -8.01 32.28 5.34
C ALA A 87 -6.73 31.43 5.44
N VAL A 88 -6.84 30.10 5.32
CA VAL A 88 -5.70 29.15 5.33
C VAL A 88 -4.82 29.31 4.09
N PHE A 89 -5.44 29.52 2.93
CA PHE A 89 -4.75 29.87 1.70
C PHE A 89 -4.93 31.36 1.37
N PRO A 90 -3.93 31.99 0.73
CA PRO A 90 -4.10 33.32 0.12
C PRO A 90 -5.29 33.31 -0.85
N THR A 91 -6.16 34.31 -0.76
CA THR A 91 -7.35 34.43 -1.64
C THR A 91 -7.05 35.21 -2.90
N ARG A 92 -6.03 36.07 -2.86
CA ARG A 92 -5.58 36.95 -3.94
C ARG A 92 -4.07 36.97 -4.01
N TRP A 93 -3.52 37.28 -5.19
CA TRP A 93 -2.07 37.41 -5.36
C TRP A 93 -1.46 38.53 -4.50
N GLN A 94 -2.24 39.57 -4.21
CA GLN A 94 -1.84 40.69 -3.36
C GLN A 94 -1.70 40.31 -1.88
N ASP A 95 -2.26 39.17 -1.47
CA ASP A 95 -2.12 38.65 -0.10
C ASP A 95 -0.69 38.11 0.14
N LEU A 96 0.11 37.96 -0.94
CA LEU A 96 1.49 37.50 -0.89
C LEU A 96 2.44 38.64 -1.25
N THR A 97 3.50 38.80 -0.48
CA THR A 97 4.60 39.70 -0.88
C THR A 97 5.55 38.92 -1.76
N MET A 98 5.68 39.30 -3.02
CA MET A 98 6.41 38.55 -4.04
C MET A 98 7.47 39.40 -4.72
N ASP A 99 8.72 38.96 -4.69
CA ASP A 99 9.84 39.59 -5.38
C ASP A 99 10.53 38.61 -6.35
N CYS A 100 10.92 39.13 -7.51
CA CYS A 100 11.75 38.37 -8.44
C CYS A 100 12.73 39.28 -9.17
N SER A 101 14.01 38.89 -9.19
CA SER A 101 15.08 39.67 -9.83
C SER A 101 15.04 39.67 -11.38
N CYS A 102 13.93 39.26 -11.98
CA CYS A 102 13.75 39.23 -13.43
C CYS A 102 13.27 40.59 -13.95
N PRO A 103 13.57 40.96 -15.21
CA PRO A 103 13.20 42.27 -15.76
C PRO A 103 11.70 42.41 -16.07
N ASP A 104 10.88 41.52 -15.51
CA ASP A 104 9.49 41.37 -15.84
C ASP A 104 8.64 41.92 -14.70
N TRP A 105 7.89 42.99 -14.98
CA TRP A 105 7.17 43.78 -13.99
C TRP A 105 5.88 43.12 -13.47
N ALA A 106 5.34 42.12 -14.16
CA ALA A 106 4.10 41.49 -13.71
C ALA A 106 4.36 40.49 -12.58
N VAL A 107 3.45 40.47 -11.60
CA VAL A 107 3.52 39.63 -10.39
C VAL A 107 2.24 38.80 -10.28
N PRO A 108 2.31 37.45 -10.35
CA PRO A 108 3.46 36.62 -10.75
C PRO A 108 3.64 36.70 -12.29
N CYS A 109 4.82 36.88 -12.89
CA CYS A 109 6.06 36.21 -12.64
C CYS A 109 6.03 34.77 -13.18
N LYS A 110 6.57 34.43 -14.37
CA LYS A 110 6.71 32.99 -14.73
C LYS A 110 7.65 32.24 -13.78
N HIS A 111 8.65 32.93 -13.20
CA HIS A 111 9.57 32.34 -12.22
C HIS A 111 8.92 32.21 -10.84
N LEU A 112 8.16 33.23 -10.40
CA LEU A 112 7.31 33.15 -9.21
C LEU A 112 6.30 32.01 -9.34
N ALA A 113 5.60 31.92 -10.48
CA ALA A 113 4.65 30.84 -10.76
C ALA A 113 5.32 29.45 -10.75
N ALA A 114 6.58 29.34 -11.20
CA ALA A 114 7.32 28.08 -11.12
C ALA A 114 7.64 27.68 -9.67
N ALA A 115 8.02 28.64 -8.82
CA ALA A 115 8.26 28.40 -7.39
C ALA A 115 6.96 28.04 -6.66
N ILE A 116 5.86 28.77 -6.92
CA ILE A 116 4.52 28.48 -6.36
C ILE A 116 4.06 27.09 -6.76
N TYR A 117 4.28 26.68 -8.01
CA TYR A 117 3.91 25.35 -8.48
C TYR A 117 4.64 24.23 -7.72
N LEU A 118 5.95 24.38 -7.47
CA LEU A 118 6.70 23.40 -6.68
C LEU A 118 6.29 23.40 -5.21
N LEU A 119 6.03 24.58 -4.63
CA LEU A 119 5.52 24.68 -3.27
C LEU A 119 4.16 24.00 -3.13
N SER A 120 3.27 24.19 -4.11
CA SER A 120 1.93 23.57 -4.10
C SER A 120 2.06 22.04 -4.11
N ARG A 121 2.97 21.49 -4.93
CA ARG A 121 3.27 20.05 -4.92
C ARG A 121 3.80 19.55 -3.58
N GLU A 122 4.58 20.36 -2.88
CA GLU A 122 5.10 20.02 -1.56
C GLU A 122 3.97 20.00 -0.51
N ILE A 123 3.07 21.00 -0.54
CA ILE A 123 1.88 21.07 0.31
C ILE A 123 0.91 19.91 0.01
N ASP A 124 0.69 19.57 -1.26
CA ASP A 124 -0.19 18.46 -1.65
C ASP A 124 0.28 17.12 -1.07
N GLY A 125 1.60 16.96 -0.89
CA GLY A 125 2.19 15.77 -0.26
C GLY A 125 2.39 15.89 1.26
N ASN A 126 2.32 17.10 1.82
CA ASN A 126 2.41 17.35 3.26
C ASN A 126 1.53 18.57 3.64
N PRO A 127 0.26 18.34 4.01
CA PRO A 127 -0.66 19.38 4.44
C PRO A 127 -0.15 20.27 5.56
N PHE A 128 0.65 19.74 6.49
CA PHE A 128 1.18 20.51 7.62
C PHE A 128 2.05 21.69 7.19
N LEU A 129 2.65 21.62 5.99
CA LEU A 129 3.46 22.70 5.44
C LEU A 129 2.65 23.99 5.24
N VAL A 130 1.35 23.90 4.91
CA VAL A 130 0.52 25.11 4.76
C VAL A 130 0.41 25.87 6.08
N PHE A 131 0.29 25.16 7.20
CA PHE A 131 0.20 25.75 8.53
C PHE A 131 1.56 26.32 8.97
N ALA A 132 2.64 25.57 8.75
CA ALA A 132 4.00 26.03 9.05
C ALA A 132 4.37 27.31 8.28
N LEU A 133 3.98 27.41 7.00
CA LEU A 133 4.14 28.63 6.19
C LEU A 133 3.39 29.84 6.77
N ARG A 134 2.32 29.61 7.52
CA ARG A 134 1.52 30.65 8.17
C ARG A 134 1.92 30.89 9.63
N GLY A 135 3.07 30.37 10.04
CA GLY A 135 3.60 30.53 11.40
C GLY A 135 2.93 29.63 12.44
N VAL A 136 2.27 28.55 12.00
CA VAL A 136 1.56 27.61 12.87
C VAL A 136 2.29 26.26 12.88
N ASP A 137 2.82 25.88 14.03
CA ASP A 137 3.27 24.50 14.27
C ASP A 137 2.06 23.66 14.69
N LEU A 138 1.37 23.09 13.71
CA LEU A 138 0.19 22.26 13.94
C LEU A 138 0.53 21.00 14.74
N THR A 139 1.73 20.42 14.56
CA THR A 139 2.17 19.24 15.31
C THR A 139 2.33 19.56 16.79
N ALA A 140 3.02 20.66 17.12
CA ALA A 140 3.18 21.11 18.50
C ALA A 140 1.82 21.48 19.13
N ALA A 141 0.95 22.14 18.35
CA ALA A 141 -0.39 22.46 18.79
C ALA A 141 -1.23 21.22 19.11
N LEU A 142 -1.21 20.20 18.25
CA LEU A 142 -1.91 18.94 18.48
C LEU A 142 -1.36 18.26 19.75
N LYS A 143 -0.04 18.19 19.92
CA LYS A 143 0.58 17.66 21.15
C LYS A 143 0.11 18.38 22.42
N ALA A 144 -0.10 19.71 22.36
CA ALA A 144 -0.64 20.47 23.49
C ALA A 144 -2.09 20.13 23.84
N HIS A 145 -2.83 19.52 22.92
CA HIS A 145 -4.21 19.03 23.11
C HIS A 145 -4.27 17.52 23.42
N ASP A 146 -3.20 16.93 23.96
CA ASP A 146 -3.10 15.48 24.25
C ASP A 146 -3.21 14.59 22.99
N ILE A 147 -2.93 15.19 21.82
CA ILE A 147 -2.86 14.49 20.54
C ILE A 147 -1.41 14.14 20.29
N HIS A 148 -1.01 12.97 20.79
CA HIS A 148 0.30 12.40 20.53
C HIS A 148 0.33 11.87 19.10
N LEU A 149 0.84 12.70 18.21
CA LEU A 149 1.41 12.23 16.96
C LEU A 149 2.68 11.50 17.39
N ASP A 150 2.78 10.18 17.18
CA ASP A 150 4.10 9.54 17.21
C ASP A 150 5.01 10.41 16.35
N ASP A 151 6.26 10.64 16.77
CA ASP A 151 7.21 11.37 15.91
C ASP A 151 7.41 10.63 14.55
N ASP A 152 6.93 9.37 14.48
CA ASP A 152 6.80 8.50 13.30
C ASP A 152 5.49 8.64 12.50
N ALA A 153 4.46 9.33 13.02
CA ALA A 153 3.08 9.32 12.50
C ALA A 153 2.84 10.07 11.18
N GLY A 154 3.87 10.52 10.45
CA GLY A 154 3.64 11.26 9.20
C GLY A 154 4.71 11.22 8.11
N ALA A 155 5.93 10.73 8.36
CA ALA A 155 6.99 10.81 7.33
C ALA A 155 8.22 9.92 7.52
N ALA A 156 8.44 9.33 8.71
CA ALA A 156 9.62 8.53 8.96
C ALA A 156 9.48 7.17 8.26
N LEU A 157 10.22 7.00 7.17
CA LEU A 157 10.33 5.72 6.50
C LEU A 157 11.05 4.73 7.42
N PRO A 158 10.55 3.49 7.55
CA PRO A 158 11.25 2.48 8.34
C PRO A 158 12.63 2.23 7.76
N THR A 159 13.62 2.02 8.62
CA THR A 159 14.97 1.70 8.16
C THR A 159 15.06 0.24 7.73
N LEU A 160 16.03 -0.08 6.87
CA LEU A 160 16.24 -1.47 6.44
C LEU A 160 16.50 -2.42 7.63
N SER A 161 17.10 -1.92 8.71
CA SER A 161 17.40 -2.74 9.90
C SER A 161 16.16 -3.03 10.74
N GLU A 162 15.20 -2.10 10.82
CA GLU A 162 13.89 -2.35 11.44
C GLU A 162 13.08 -3.39 10.66
N LEU A 163 13.19 -3.36 9.33
CA LEU A 163 12.45 -4.25 8.44
C LEU A 163 13.06 -5.65 8.29
N LEU A 164 14.27 -5.87 8.80
CA LEU A 164 15.04 -7.10 8.67
C LEU A 164 15.51 -7.57 10.05
N PRO A 165 14.62 -8.15 10.87
CA PRO A 165 14.99 -8.63 12.20
C PRO A 165 16.07 -9.71 12.10
N THR A 166 17.19 -9.46 12.78
CA THR A 166 18.27 -10.42 12.99
C THR A 166 17.96 -11.30 14.20
N GLY A 167 18.30 -12.57 14.15
CA GLY A 167 18.06 -13.51 15.24
C GLY A 167 19.10 -14.63 15.24
N ASP A 168 18.96 -15.59 16.15
CA ASP A 168 19.79 -16.78 16.16
C ASP A 168 19.57 -17.60 14.87
N GLU A 169 20.61 -18.29 14.41
CA GLU A 169 20.50 -19.26 13.32
C GLU A 169 19.49 -20.33 13.79
N GLY A 170 18.28 -20.32 13.23
CA GLY A 170 17.20 -21.22 13.64
C GLY A 170 17.61 -22.70 13.64
N THR A 171 16.88 -23.53 14.36
CA THR A 171 17.12 -24.99 14.42
C THR A 171 16.49 -25.74 13.25
N ASP A 172 17.10 -26.86 12.86
CA ASP A 172 16.72 -27.87 11.85
C ASP A 172 15.64 -27.47 10.83
N ALA A 173 16.08 -27.24 9.59
CA ALA A 173 15.19 -27.04 8.45
C ALA A 173 14.63 -28.38 7.95
N ASP A 174 13.32 -28.47 7.78
CA ASP A 174 12.68 -29.61 7.11
C ASP A 174 12.61 -29.35 5.60
N THR A 175 13.69 -29.69 4.90
CA THR A 175 13.80 -29.42 3.45
C THR A 175 12.74 -30.15 2.62
N GLY A 176 12.13 -31.23 3.15
CA GLY A 176 11.05 -31.95 2.47
C GLY A 176 9.75 -31.15 2.36
N LEU A 177 9.57 -30.09 3.16
CA LEU A 177 8.41 -29.21 3.08
C LEU A 177 8.36 -28.39 1.77
N LEU A 178 9.51 -28.20 1.11
CA LEU A 178 9.60 -27.48 -0.17
C LEU A 178 9.07 -28.29 -1.35
N ASP A 179 9.24 -29.60 -1.34
CA ASP A 179 8.82 -30.49 -2.44
C ASP A 179 7.29 -30.58 -2.56
N GLY A 180 6.57 -30.24 -1.49
CA GLY A 180 5.10 -30.27 -1.41
C GLY A 180 4.41 -28.90 -1.49
N LEU A 181 5.09 -27.84 -1.93
CA LEU A 181 4.47 -26.52 -2.07
C LEU A 181 3.40 -26.55 -3.17
N ASP A 182 2.15 -26.33 -2.76
CA ASP A 182 1.02 -26.26 -3.70
C ASP A 182 0.80 -24.81 -4.15
N PHE A 183 1.33 -24.49 -5.33
CA PHE A 183 1.20 -23.16 -5.92
C PHE A 183 -0.20 -22.85 -6.45
N SER A 184 -1.09 -23.85 -6.57
CA SER A 184 -2.48 -23.63 -7.00
C SER A 184 -3.28 -22.84 -5.97
N LEU A 185 -2.81 -22.83 -4.71
CA LEU A 185 -3.39 -22.08 -3.60
C LEU A 185 -3.16 -20.57 -3.69
N VAL A 186 -2.27 -20.08 -4.57
CA VAL A 186 -2.03 -18.64 -4.74
C VAL A 186 -3.28 -18.00 -5.41
N PRO A 187 -3.97 -17.08 -4.72
CA PRO A 187 -5.18 -16.46 -5.26
C PRO A 187 -4.86 -15.38 -6.30
N GLU A 188 -5.84 -15.06 -7.17
CA GLU A 188 -5.78 -13.91 -8.08
C GLU A 188 -5.93 -12.61 -7.30
N LEU A 189 -4.82 -11.91 -7.05
CA LEU A 189 -4.77 -10.70 -6.21
C LEU A 189 -4.46 -9.42 -7.00
N ALA A 190 -4.15 -9.51 -8.29
CA ALA A 190 -3.80 -8.36 -9.12
C ALA A 190 -4.85 -7.22 -9.03
N GLU A 191 -6.11 -7.52 -9.33
CA GLU A 191 -7.19 -6.52 -9.32
C GLU A 191 -7.58 -6.08 -7.89
N PRO A 192 -7.80 -6.99 -6.92
CA PRO A 192 -8.08 -6.59 -5.54
C PRO A 192 -7.03 -5.67 -4.92
N LEU A 193 -5.73 -5.95 -5.12
CA LEU A 193 -4.64 -5.11 -4.62
C LEU A 193 -4.52 -3.78 -5.35
N LEU A 194 -4.90 -3.69 -6.62
CA LEU A 194 -4.92 -2.40 -7.32
C LEU A 194 -6.09 -1.54 -6.82
N ARG A 195 -7.27 -2.12 -6.60
CA ARG A 195 -8.47 -1.39 -6.19
C ARG A 195 -8.33 -0.64 -4.87
N VAL A 196 -7.48 -1.12 -3.95
CA VAL A 196 -7.24 -0.41 -2.68
C VAL A 196 -6.43 0.88 -2.84
N LEU A 197 -5.72 1.05 -3.96
CA LEU A 197 -4.83 2.18 -4.15
C LEU A 197 -5.56 3.38 -4.79
N PRO A 198 -5.34 4.60 -4.27
CA PRO A 198 -5.79 5.82 -4.94
C PRO A 198 -5.18 5.95 -6.35
N GLU A 199 -5.99 6.37 -7.32
CA GLU A 199 -5.61 6.52 -8.74
C GLU A 199 -4.53 7.57 -8.97
N ARG A 200 -4.73 8.77 -8.41
CA ARG A 200 -3.93 9.97 -8.69
C ARG A 200 -3.24 10.46 -7.43
N PRO A 201 -2.17 9.77 -6.99
CA PRO A 201 -1.48 10.18 -5.78
C PRO A 201 -0.69 11.49 -5.99
N PRO A 202 -0.57 12.35 -4.95
CA PRO A 202 0.14 13.63 -5.05
C PRO A 202 1.59 13.53 -5.53
N PHE A 203 2.27 12.42 -5.22
CA PHE A 203 3.67 12.21 -5.59
C PHE A 203 3.88 11.97 -7.09
N PHE A 204 2.82 11.68 -7.86
CA PHE A 204 2.89 11.35 -9.28
C PHE A 204 2.07 12.32 -10.14
N ALA A 205 2.62 13.51 -10.37
CA ALA A 205 1.95 14.58 -11.13
C ALA A 205 1.68 14.25 -12.62
N ALA A 206 2.22 13.15 -13.15
CA ALA A 206 2.05 12.73 -14.53
C ALA A 206 0.67 12.12 -14.83
N GLY A 207 -0.11 11.74 -13.80
CA GLY A 207 -1.48 11.27 -13.97
C GLY A 207 -1.84 10.10 -13.04
N ASP A 208 -2.50 9.09 -13.59
CA ASP A 208 -2.91 7.89 -12.85
C ASP A 208 -1.72 6.94 -12.66
N PHE A 209 -1.24 6.85 -11.41
CA PHE A 209 -0.15 5.94 -11.08
C PHE A 209 -0.64 4.50 -10.90
N ARG A 210 -1.90 4.30 -10.49
CA ARG A 210 -2.51 2.96 -10.37
C ARG A 210 -2.58 2.28 -11.74
N GLU A 211 -2.99 3.00 -12.78
CA GLU A 211 -3.00 2.49 -14.16
C GLU A 211 -1.59 2.18 -14.66
N THR A 212 -0.61 3.02 -14.29
CA THR A 212 0.80 2.79 -14.63
C THR A 212 1.33 1.51 -13.97
N LEU A 213 1.04 1.33 -12.68
CA LEU A 213 1.37 0.13 -11.91
C LEU A 213 0.70 -1.11 -12.50
N SER A 214 -0.61 -1.04 -12.76
CA SER A 214 -1.40 -2.12 -13.35
C SER A 214 -0.82 -2.60 -14.68
N ARG A 215 -0.51 -1.69 -15.60
CA ARG A 215 0.08 -2.03 -16.90
C ARG A 215 1.45 -2.69 -16.76
N ALA A 216 2.30 -2.19 -15.87
CA ALA A 216 3.61 -2.77 -15.62
C ALA A 216 3.46 -4.21 -15.07
N LEU A 217 2.65 -4.40 -14.03
CA LEU A 217 2.44 -5.70 -13.41
C LEU A 217 1.73 -6.70 -14.32
N ALA A 218 0.79 -6.27 -15.16
CA ALA A 218 0.13 -7.14 -16.14
C ALA A 218 1.11 -7.74 -17.15
N ARG A 219 2.14 -6.97 -17.55
CA ARG A 219 3.21 -7.47 -18.42
C ARG A 219 4.12 -8.44 -17.67
N VAL A 220 4.54 -8.10 -16.46
CA VAL A 220 5.33 -8.99 -15.60
C VAL A 220 4.59 -10.31 -15.41
N ALA A 221 3.30 -10.28 -15.08
CA ALA A 221 2.47 -11.47 -14.92
C ALA A 221 2.38 -12.31 -16.21
N LYS A 222 2.29 -11.66 -17.38
CA LYS A 222 2.29 -12.35 -18.69
C LYS A 222 3.62 -13.05 -18.94
N THR A 223 4.74 -12.40 -18.64
CA THR A 223 6.07 -13.00 -18.80
C THR A 223 6.31 -14.11 -17.77
N ALA A 224 5.86 -13.94 -16.53
CA ALA A 224 5.94 -14.97 -15.49
C ALA A 224 5.18 -16.25 -15.88
N ARG A 225 3.96 -16.12 -16.44
CA ARG A 225 3.21 -17.27 -17.00
C ARG A 225 3.99 -17.99 -18.10
N LYS A 226 4.55 -17.23 -19.05
CA LYS A 226 5.40 -17.82 -20.10
C LYS A 226 6.63 -18.54 -19.55
N ALA A 227 7.25 -18.01 -18.49
CA ALA A 227 8.40 -18.63 -17.84
C ALA A 227 8.02 -19.90 -17.07
N LEU A 228 6.79 -20.00 -16.55
CA LEU A 228 6.25 -21.22 -15.94
C LEU A 228 5.90 -22.28 -16.98
N ASP A 229 5.45 -21.88 -18.17
CA ASP A 229 5.12 -22.77 -19.28
C ASP A 229 6.37 -23.29 -20.03
N ALA A 230 7.54 -22.67 -19.81
CA ALA A 230 8.78 -23.04 -20.47
C ALA A 230 9.36 -24.35 -19.92
N VAL A 231 9.81 -25.25 -20.81
CA VAL A 231 10.46 -26.50 -20.43
C VAL A 231 11.95 -26.25 -20.18
N PRO A 232 12.48 -26.56 -18.97
CA PRO A 232 13.91 -26.41 -18.70
C PRO A 232 14.75 -27.30 -19.61
N GLY A 233 15.73 -26.73 -20.32
CA GLY A 233 16.71 -27.48 -21.12
C GLY A 233 16.41 -27.61 -22.63
N GLU A 234 15.25 -27.14 -23.11
CA GLU A 234 15.04 -26.92 -24.55
C GLU A 234 15.39 -25.46 -24.87
N GLY A 235 16.57 -25.24 -25.45
CA GLY A 235 17.04 -23.89 -25.81
C GLY A 235 15.96 -23.15 -26.60
N THR A 236 15.60 -21.95 -26.14
CA THR A 236 14.53 -21.14 -26.72
C THR A 236 14.92 -20.61 -28.11
N GLY A 237 14.80 -21.46 -29.12
CA GLY A 237 14.70 -21.07 -30.52
C GLY A 237 13.25 -20.73 -30.85
N SER A 238 12.80 -19.52 -30.51
CA SER A 238 11.62 -18.94 -31.15
C SER A 238 11.77 -17.42 -31.24
N GLU A 239 11.96 -16.99 -32.47
CA GLU A 239 12.17 -15.62 -32.91
C GLU A 239 11.01 -14.69 -32.55
N LYS A 240 11.35 -13.39 -32.46
CA LYS A 240 10.51 -12.18 -32.32
C LYS A 240 10.30 -11.67 -30.89
N GLY A 241 11.39 -11.15 -30.33
CA GLY A 241 11.33 -10.17 -29.26
C GLY A 241 12.70 -9.54 -28.97
N SER A 242 12.92 -8.31 -29.44
CA SER A 242 14.01 -7.39 -29.08
C SER A 242 15.44 -7.78 -29.52
N GLU A 243 15.94 -7.09 -30.56
CA GLU A 243 17.33 -7.08 -31.06
C GLU A 243 18.39 -6.68 -30.01
N ALA A 244 17.99 -6.27 -28.80
CA ALA A 244 18.91 -6.00 -27.69
C ALA A 244 19.26 -7.24 -26.85
N ALA A 245 18.48 -8.33 -26.94
CA ALA A 245 18.71 -9.56 -26.18
C ALA A 245 19.62 -10.57 -26.91
N SER A 246 19.69 -10.51 -28.25
CA SER A 246 20.45 -11.49 -29.04
C SER A 246 21.97 -11.32 -28.99
N LYS A 247 22.49 -10.14 -28.58
CA LYS A 247 23.94 -9.93 -28.45
C LYS A 247 24.55 -10.45 -27.14
N ALA A 248 23.73 -10.80 -26.15
CA ALA A 248 24.20 -11.38 -24.89
C ALA A 248 24.15 -12.92 -24.87
N ALA A 249 23.29 -13.53 -25.70
CA ALA A 249 23.11 -14.98 -25.74
C ALA A 249 24.27 -15.74 -26.42
N ASP A 250 24.95 -15.13 -27.40
CA ASP A 250 26.07 -15.77 -28.12
C ASP A 250 27.35 -15.94 -27.27
N GLN A 251 27.38 -15.43 -26.03
CA GLN A 251 28.48 -15.63 -25.07
C GLN A 251 28.10 -16.49 -23.85
N ALA A 252 26.83 -16.90 -23.72
CA ALA A 252 26.36 -17.73 -22.62
C ALA A 252 26.33 -19.20 -23.05
N GLY A 253 27.44 -19.92 -22.82
CA GLY A 253 27.37 -21.38 -22.71
C GLY A 253 26.31 -21.78 -21.67
N ASN A 254 25.68 -22.94 -21.85
CA ASN A 254 24.63 -23.52 -20.97
C ASN A 254 24.71 -23.00 -19.52
N ALA A 255 23.80 -22.10 -19.10
CA ALA A 255 23.90 -21.43 -17.80
C ALA A 255 23.83 -22.41 -16.62
N THR A 256 23.20 -23.57 -16.81
CA THR A 256 23.22 -24.68 -15.83
C THR A 256 24.62 -25.26 -15.59
N ALA A 257 25.54 -25.14 -16.55
CA ALA A 257 26.92 -25.61 -16.43
C ALA A 257 27.73 -24.77 -15.42
N LEU A 258 27.20 -23.63 -14.98
CA LEU A 258 27.81 -22.79 -13.95
C LEU A 258 27.52 -23.26 -12.52
N LEU A 259 26.55 -24.17 -12.32
CA LEU A 259 26.19 -24.71 -11.01
C LEU A 259 26.99 -25.99 -10.70
N SER A 260 27.59 -26.04 -9.51
CA SER A 260 28.32 -27.18 -8.98
C SER A 260 27.54 -27.90 -7.87
N PRO A 261 27.58 -29.24 -7.77
CA PRO A 261 27.01 -29.99 -6.64
C PRO A 261 27.51 -29.57 -5.25
N GLU A 262 28.66 -28.89 -5.17
CA GLU A 262 29.25 -28.40 -3.92
C GLU A 262 28.82 -26.97 -3.56
N ASP A 263 28.11 -26.28 -4.45
CA ASP A 263 27.69 -24.90 -4.25
C ASP A 263 26.74 -24.76 -3.04
N ARG A 264 27.07 -23.83 -2.14
CA ARG A 264 26.31 -23.49 -0.93
C ARG A 264 26.03 -21.99 -0.91
N PRO A 265 25.07 -21.50 -1.71
CA PRO A 265 24.83 -20.07 -1.86
C PRO A 265 24.52 -19.41 -0.52
N LEU A 266 25.23 -18.30 -0.27
CA LEU A 266 25.04 -17.42 0.86
C LEU A 266 24.87 -16.00 0.33
N VAL A 267 23.76 -15.36 0.73
CA VAL A 267 23.43 -13.99 0.35
C VAL A 267 23.82 -13.04 1.47
N LEU A 268 24.71 -12.09 1.16
CA LEU A 268 25.06 -10.99 2.04
C LEU A 268 24.38 -9.71 1.54
N LEU A 269 23.43 -9.19 2.32
CA LEU A 269 22.79 -7.91 2.07
C LEU A 269 23.59 -6.77 2.71
N ASP A 270 23.83 -5.71 1.95
CA ASP A 270 24.38 -4.48 2.50
C ASP A 270 23.32 -3.50 3.03
N ALA A 271 23.77 -2.37 3.58
CA ALA A 271 22.90 -1.31 4.10
C ALA A 271 22.02 -0.66 3.02
N ASN A 272 22.28 -0.92 1.74
CA ASN A 272 21.52 -0.41 0.60
C ASN A 272 20.59 -1.48 -0.01
N HIS A 273 20.38 -2.61 0.67
CA HIS A 273 19.61 -3.75 0.18
C HIS A 273 20.18 -4.37 -1.12
N MET A 274 21.49 -4.24 -1.34
CA MET A 274 22.16 -4.88 -2.47
C MET A 274 22.68 -6.27 -2.07
N PRO A 275 22.29 -7.34 -2.79
CA PRO A 275 22.79 -8.68 -2.52
C PRO A 275 24.19 -8.86 -3.11
N THR A 276 25.06 -9.48 -2.31
CA THR A 276 26.33 -10.04 -2.77
C THR A 276 26.31 -11.55 -2.52
N LEU A 277 26.77 -12.33 -3.50
CA LEU A 277 26.77 -13.78 -3.40
C LEU A 277 28.13 -14.31 -2.97
N SER A 278 28.09 -15.42 -2.24
CA SER A 278 29.26 -16.20 -1.83
C SER A 278 28.87 -17.67 -1.73
N GLY A 279 29.86 -18.56 -1.70
CA GLY A 279 29.62 -20.01 -1.68
C GLY A 279 29.21 -20.60 -3.03
N LEU A 280 29.44 -19.87 -4.12
CA LEU A 280 29.24 -20.31 -5.50
C LEU A 280 30.59 -20.34 -6.23
N THR A 281 30.81 -21.34 -7.07
CA THR A 281 32.06 -21.56 -7.79
C THR A 281 32.23 -20.68 -9.03
N ALA A 282 31.21 -20.60 -9.90
CA ALA A 282 31.29 -19.89 -11.18
C ALA A 282 30.30 -18.72 -11.34
N ILE A 283 29.42 -18.49 -10.37
CA ILE A 283 28.36 -17.47 -10.42
C ILE A 283 28.77 -16.24 -9.61
N GLY A 284 28.84 -15.09 -10.29
CA GLY A 284 29.34 -13.83 -9.70
C GLY A 284 28.26 -12.89 -9.17
N ASP A 285 27.01 -13.02 -9.63
CA ASP A 285 25.92 -12.11 -9.24
C ASP A 285 24.55 -12.80 -9.22
N TRP A 286 23.57 -12.09 -8.65
CA TRP A 286 22.19 -12.58 -8.51
C TRP A 286 21.52 -12.87 -9.85
N SER A 287 21.78 -12.08 -10.88
CA SER A 287 21.18 -12.28 -12.20
C SER A 287 21.66 -13.58 -12.84
N GLN A 288 22.95 -13.88 -12.73
CA GLN A 288 23.52 -15.14 -13.20
C GLN A 288 22.95 -16.34 -12.43
N LEU A 289 22.76 -16.22 -11.12
CA LEU A 289 22.13 -17.28 -10.31
C LEU A 289 20.69 -17.57 -10.76
N VAL A 290 19.89 -16.52 -10.96
CA VAL A 290 18.49 -16.67 -11.41
C VAL A 290 18.43 -17.34 -12.79
N ALA A 291 19.31 -16.95 -13.72
CA ALA A 291 19.39 -17.57 -15.04
C ALA A 291 19.80 -19.04 -14.97
N ALA A 292 20.82 -19.38 -14.16
CA ALA A 292 21.26 -20.76 -13.99
C ALA A 292 20.18 -21.66 -13.35
N LEU A 293 19.41 -21.13 -12.40
CA LEU A 293 18.25 -21.82 -11.81
C LEU A 293 17.09 -22.00 -12.78
N ALA A 294 16.91 -21.09 -13.75
CA ALA A 294 15.87 -21.19 -14.77
C ALA A 294 16.10 -22.38 -15.70
N ASP A 295 17.37 -22.65 -16.05
CA ASP A 295 17.75 -23.78 -16.91
C ASP A 295 17.90 -25.11 -16.15
N LEU A 296 17.86 -25.09 -14.81
CA LEU A 296 18.03 -26.28 -13.98
C LEU A 296 16.80 -27.22 -14.06
N ALA A 297 17.01 -28.39 -14.66
CA ALA A 297 16.01 -29.45 -14.71
C ALA A 297 15.66 -29.97 -13.29
N PRO A 298 14.36 -30.11 -12.94
CA PRO A 298 13.94 -30.56 -11.60
C PRO A 298 14.53 -31.91 -11.18
N ALA A 299 14.75 -32.83 -12.13
CA ALA A 299 15.33 -34.14 -11.86
C ALA A 299 16.77 -34.10 -11.31
N ARG A 300 17.48 -32.98 -11.53
CA ARG A 300 18.85 -32.78 -11.04
C ARG A 300 18.90 -32.12 -9.66
N LEU A 301 17.78 -31.62 -9.12
CA LEU A 301 17.76 -30.96 -7.81
C LEU A 301 18.34 -31.81 -6.68
N PRO A 302 18.10 -33.14 -6.61
CA PRO A 302 18.69 -33.99 -5.58
C PRO A 302 20.23 -34.10 -5.64
N ASP A 303 20.85 -33.71 -6.75
CA ASP A 303 22.31 -33.77 -6.94
C ASP A 303 23.03 -32.58 -6.26
N PHE A 304 22.30 -31.55 -5.81
CA PHE A 304 22.87 -30.32 -5.26
C PHE A 304 22.70 -30.22 -3.74
N GLN A 305 23.47 -29.35 -3.10
CA GLN A 305 23.31 -29.07 -1.67
C GLN A 305 21.91 -28.50 -1.37
N PRO A 306 21.34 -28.79 -0.19
CA PRO A 306 20.02 -28.30 0.21
C PRO A 306 19.87 -26.77 0.09
N GLU A 307 20.94 -26.01 0.34
CA GLU A 307 20.95 -24.56 0.25
C GLU A 307 20.71 -24.04 -1.17
N LEU A 308 21.26 -24.72 -2.18
CA LEU A 308 21.06 -24.40 -3.58
C LEU A 308 19.72 -24.96 -4.07
N ALA A 309 19.42 -26.22 -3.74
CA ALA A 309 18.19 -26.90 -4.14
C ALA A 309 16.95 -26.14 -3.66
N ALA A 310 17.00 -25.57 -2.46
CA ALA A 310 15.91 -24.78 -1.89
C ALA A 310 15.59 -23.50 -2.70
N LEU A 311 16.53 -22.94 -3.47
CA LEU A 311 16.27 -21.73 -4.24
C LEU A 311 15.32 -21.95 -5.42
N GLN A 312 15.24 -23.16 -5.96
CA GLN A 312 14.34 -23.47 -7.09
C GLN A 312 12.85 -23.38 -6.73
N PRO A 313 12.34 -24.02 -5.66
CA PRO A 313 10.95 -23.85 -5.24
C PRO A 313 10.64 -22.40 -4.82
N LEU A 314 11.60 -21.65 -4.26
CA LEU A 314 11.42 -20.20 -4.02
C LEU A 314 11.29 -19.40 -5.32
N ARG A 315 12.08 -19.72 -6.34
CA ARG A 315 11.99 -19.11 -7.68
C ARG A 315 10.61 -19.38 -8.28
N LEU A 316 10.13 -20.62 -8.22
CA LEU A 316 8.80 -21.00 -8.71
C LEU A 316 7.69 -20.29 -7.94
N LEU A 317 7.78 -20.22 -6.61
CA LEU A 317 6.85 -19.45 -5.79
C LEU A 317 6.79 -17.99 -6.24
N ALA A 318 7.94 -17.35 -6.43
CA ALA A 318 8.02 -15.97 -6.92
C ALA A 318 7.33 -15.80 -8.28
N LEU A 319 7.52 -16.74 -9.22
CA LEU A 319 6.84 -16.72 -10.52
C LEU A 319 5.32 -16.88 -10.38
N HIS A 320 4.83 -17.78 -9.54
CA HIS A 320 3.40 -17.97 -9.29
C HIS A 320 2.78 -16.74 -8.62
N LEU A 321 3.46 -16.12 -7.67
CA LEU A 321 3.03 -14.86 -7.06
C LEU A 321 2.91 -13.75 -8.11
N LEU A 322 3.91 -13.61 -9.00
CA LEU A 322 3.86 -12.63 -10.08
C LEU A 322 2.76 -12.92 -11.11
N ALA A 323 2.58 -14.18 -11.49
CA ALA A 323 1.55 -14.61 -12.45
C ALA A 323 0.13 -14.26 -11.98
N ARG A 324 -0.10 -14.30 -10.66
CA ARG A 324 -1.39 -13.99 -9.99
C ARG A 324 -1.47 -12.57 -9.44
N GLY A 325 -0.42 -11.77 -9.61
CA GLY A 325 -0.30 -10.41 -9.06
C GLY A 325 -0.31 -10.35 -7.53
N ALA A 326 0.04 -11.43 -6.83
CA ALA A 326 0.08 -11.55 -5.38
C ALA A 326 1.37 -10.94 -4.77
N VAL A 327 1.68 -9.71 -5.16
CA VAL A 327 2.90 -8.99 -4.74
C VAL A 327 2.57 -7.57 -4.32
N VAL A 328 3.31 -7.05 -3.33
CA VAL A 328 3.13 -5.69 -2.82
C VAL A 328 4.48 -4.97 -2.69
N PRO A 329 4.59 -3.67 -3.03
CA PRO A 329 5.80 -2.91 -2.80
C PRO A 329 5.91 -2.44 -1.34
N GLN A 330 7.14 -2.29 -0.86
CA GLN A 330 7.47 -1.70 0.44
C GLN A 330 8.64 -0.72 0.29
N LEU A 331 8.44 0.49 0.80
CA LEU A 331 9.43 1.58 0.79
C LEU A 331 10.19 1.63 2.12
N PHE A 332 11.49 1.94 2.07
CA PHE A 332 12.35 2.04 3.25
C PHE A 332 13.40 3.15 3.11
N ALA A 333 13.87 3.66 4.24
CA ALA A 333 14.87 4.71 4.29
C ALA A 333 16.28 4.18 3.98
N LEU A 334 17.03 4.94 3.17
CA LEU A 334 18.47 4.80 2.98
C LEU A 334 19.19 6.07 3.47
N LYS A 335 20.53 6.06 3.45
CA LYS A 335 21.32 7.21 3.90
C LYS A 335 21.10 8.42 2.98
N GLY A 336 21.02 9.62 3.55
CA GLY A 336 21.10 10.89 2.81
C GLY A 336 19.92 11.18 1.89
N GLN A 337 18.68 11.12 2.39
CA GLN A 337 17.43 11.34 1.64
C GLN A 337 17.21 10.37 0.46
N GLU A 338 18.02 9.32 0.36
CA GLU A 338 17.80 8.22 -0.55
C GLU A 338 16.75 7.27 0.05
N VAL A 339 15.95 6.67 -0.83
CA VAL A 339 14.95 5.67 -0.45
C VAL A 339 15.12 4.44 -1.32
N GLY A 340 14.86 3.28 -0.73
CA GLY A 340 14.83 1.99 -1.41
C GLY A 340 13.42 1.42 -1.47
N LEU A 341 13.11 0.67 -2.52
CA LEU A 341 11.87 -0.07 -2.69
C LEU A 341 12.17 -1.54 -2.97
N ARG A 342 11.46 -2.41 -2.24
CA ARG A 342 11.48 -3.86 -2.45
C ARG A 342 10.07 -4.39 -2.70
N TRP A 343 9.97 -5.46 -3.48
CA TRP A 343 8.73 -6.17 -3.73
C TRP A 343 8.62 -7.40 -2.84
N LEU A 344 7.47 -7.56 -2.19
CA LEU A 344 7.21 -8.61 -1.22
C LEU A 344 6.07 -9.53 -1.66
N PRO A 345 6.05 -10.79 -1.21
CA PRO A 345 4.84 -11.61 -1.28
C PRO A 345 3.69 -10.92 -0.53
N ALA A 346 2.47 -10.94 -1.08
CA ALA A 346 1.29 -10.33 -0.48
C ALA A 346 0.76 -11.13 0.73
N THR A 347 1.54 -11.21 1.80
CA THR A 347 1.23 -11.95 3.05
C THR A 347 0.06 -11.38 3.87
N LEU A 348 -0.53 -10.28 3.43
CA LEU A 348 -1.86 -9.82 3.86
C LEU A 348 -2.95 -10.85 3.54
N ASP A 349 -2.79 -11.59 2.45
CA ASP A 349 -3.63 -12.74 2.12
C ASP A 349 -3.22 -13.98 2.94
N PRO A 350 -4.17 -14.70 3.57
CA PRO A 350 -3.88 -15.88 4.38
C PRO A 350 -3.21 -17.04 3.63
N ALA A 351 -3.56 -17.28 2.36
CA ALA A 351 -3.00 -18.39 1.59
C ALA A 351 -1.53 -18.10 1.22
N VAL A 352 -1.23 -16.87 0.80
CA VAL A 352 0.16 -16.43 0.56
C VAL A 352 0.99 -16.48 1.84
N ARG A 353 0.42 -16.07 2.97
CA ARG A 353 1.09 -16.15 4.29
C ARG A 353 1.42 -17.58 4.67
N ALA A 354 0.47 -18.51 4.52
CA ALA A 354 0.69 -19.92 4.84
C ALA A 354 1.80 -20.55 3.95
N LEU A 355 1.85 -20.20 2.67
CA LEU A 355 2.94 -20.63 1.78
C LEU A 355 4.30 -20.09 2.25
N MET A 356 4.37 -18.81 2.63
CA MET A 356 5.61 -18.22 3.15
C MET A 356 6.07 -18.83 4.48
N GLN A 357 5.13 -19.19 5.37
CA GLN A 357 5.44 -19.91 6.62
C GLN A 357 6.01 -21.31 6.37
N ARG A 358 5.52 -22.00 5.32
CA ARG A 358 6.11 -23.28 4.89
C ARG A 358 7.52 -23.10 4.35
N VAL A 359 7.76 -22.05 3.56
CA VAL A 359 9.11 -21.71 3.08
C VAL A 359 10.05 -21.39 4.23
N GLU A 360 9.59 -20.62 5.22
CA GLU A 360 10.34 -20.31 6.44
C GLU A 360 10.79 -21.57 7.19
N ALA A 361 9.88 -22.52 7.42
CA ALA A 361 10.18 -23.77 8.13
C ALA A 361 11.12 -24.71 7.35
N ALA A 362 11.21 -24.55 6.03
CA ALA A 362 11.91 -25.48 5.15
C ALA A 362 13.29 -24.98 4.70
N LEU A 363 13.56 -23.69 4.83
CA LEU A 363 14.82 -23.08 4.41
C LEU A 363 15.95 -23.41 5.40
N PRO A 364 17.13 -23.85 4.92
CA PRO A 364 18.32 -23.97 5.77
C PRO A 364 18.62 -22.65 6.51
N PRO A 365 19.06 -22.66 7.78
CA PRO A 365 19.31 -21.44 8.53
C PRO A 365 20.54 -20.66 8.01
N GLY A 366 20.55 -19.35 8.24
CA GLY A 366 21.71 -18.48 8.04
C GLY A 366 22.14 -18.25 6.57
N ARG A 367 21.27 -18.51 5.59
CA ARG A 367 21.50 -18.27 4.15
C ARG A 367 21.49 -16.80 3.77
N VAL A 368 20.81 -15.96 4.54
CA VAL A 368 20.82 -14.52 4.35
C VAL A 368 21.42 -13.85 5.58
N ARG A 369 22.40 -13.00 5.35
CA ARG A 369 23.05 -12.21 6.40
C ARG A 369 23.01 -10.73 6.05
N LEU A 370 22.82 -9.90 7.07
CA LEU A 370 22.80 -8.45 6.95
C LEU A 370 24.14 -7.87 7.41
N ARG A 371 24.75 -7.05 6.57
CA ARG A 371 25.97 -6.31 6.90
C ARG A 371 25.61 -5.00 7.61
N GLN A 372 25.88 -4.94 8.90
CA GLN A 372 25.74 -3.74 9.72
C GLN A 372 27.12 -3.23 10.14
N GLY A 373 27.63 -2.23 9.41
CA GLY A 373 28.98 -1.71 9.62
C GLY A 373 30.05 -2.76 9.30
N ARG A 374 30.81 -3.19 10.31
CA ARG A 374 31.83 -4.26 10.19
C ARG A 374 31.32 -5.65 10.56
N LYS A 375 30.11 -5.76 11.12
CA LYS A 375 29.52 -7.04 11.55
C LYS A 375 28.57 -7.56 10.49
N THR A 376 28.46 -8.89 10.43
CA THR A 376 27.54 -9.60 9.56
C THR A 376 26.67 -10.50 10.44
N LEU A 377 25.38 -10.17 10.52
CA LEU A 377 24.42 -10.85 11.39
C LEU A 377 23.48 -11.72 10.56
N PRO A 378 23.20 -12.98 10.95
CA PRO A 378 22.17 -13.77 10.31
C PRO A 378 20.80 -13.13 10.51
N LEU A 379 19.95 -13.24 9.48
CA LEU A 379 18.54 -12.87 9.60
C LEU A 379 17.76 -13.97 10.33
N SER A 380 16.67 -13.59 10.99
CA SER A 380 15.67 -14.56 11.49
C SER A 380 15.10 -15.40 10.33
N ALA A 381 14.50 -16.56 10.64
CA ALA A 381 13.93 -17.46 9.65
C ALA A 381 12.87 -16.77 8.77
N GLU A 382 11.91 -16.07 9.37
CA GLU A 382 10.89 -15.28 8.66
C GLU A 382 11.53 -14.23 7.72
N ALA A 383 12.49 -13.46 8.23
CA ALA A 383 13.14 -12.40 7.47
C ALA A 383 13.97 -12.95 6.31
N GLN A 384 14.67 -14.07 6.52
CA GLN A 384 15.41 -14.76 5.47
C GLN A 384 14.49 -15.24 4.34
N ALA A 385 13.40 -15.94 4.69
CA ALA A 385 12.44 -16.44 3.71
C ALA A 385 11.83 -15.30 2.88
N THR A 386 11.43 -14.24 3.57
CA THR A 386 10.88 -13.03 2.96
C THR A 386 11.88 -12.36 2.03
N VAL A 387 13.14 -12.20 2.45
CA VAL A 387 14.19 -11.57 1.63
C VAL A 387 14.50 -12.39 0.38
N LEU A 388 14.69 -13.71 0.49
CA LEU A 388 15.01 -14.52 -0.68
C LEU A 388 13.90 -14.46 -1.73
N CYS A 389 12.64 -14.58 -1.30
CA CYS A 389 11.50 -14.40 -2.19
C CYS A 389 11.49 -12.98 -2.80
N SER A 390 11.71 -11.95 -1.96
CA SER A 390 11.77 -10.55 -2.39
C SER A 390 12.84 -10.28 -3.45
N LEU A 391 14.02 -10.90 -3.35
CA LEU A 391 15.10 -10.75 -4.34
C LEU A 391 14.74 -11.34 -5.70
N PHE A 392 14.00 -12.45 -5.75
CA PHE A 392 13.46 -12.99 -7.01
C PHE A 392 12.39 -12.05 -7.59
N LEU A 393 11.46 -11.57 -6.74
CA LEU A 393 10.41 -10.64 -7.16
C LEU A 393 10.99 -9.34 -7.72
N ASP A 394 11.95 -8.74 -7.02
CA ASP A 394 12.68 -7.55 -7.43
C ASP A 394 13.36 -7.75 -8.79
N HIS A 395 14.05 -8.89 -8.96
CA HIS A 395 14.73 -9.22 -10.21
C HIS A 395 13.75 -9.30 -11.38
N PHE A 396 12.70 -10.12 -11.27
CA PHE A 396 11.74 -10.32 -12.35
C PHE A 396 10.92 -9.05 -12.68
N ILE A 397 10.51 -8.27 -11.68
CA ILE A 397 9.77 -7.03 -11.93
C ILE A 397 10.65 -6.01 -12.65
N ARG A 398 11.91 -5.85 -12.23
CA ARG A 398 12.84 -4.90 -12.87
C ARG A 398 13.23 -5.33 -14.28
N GLU A 399 13.31 -6.62 -14.52
CA GLU A 399 13.60 -7.17 -15.83
C GLU A 399 12.40 -7.06 -16.79
N TRP A 400 11.18 -7.39 -16.34
CA TRP A 400 10.02 -7.63 -17.21
C TRP A 400 8.98 -6.51 -17.23
N SER A 401 9.04 -5.52 -16.34
CA SER A 401 8.07 -4.41 -16.30
C SER A 401 8.00 -3.60 -17.60
N THR A 402 9.06 -3.62 -18.42
CA THR A 402 9.18 -2.97 -19.74
C THR A 402 8.60 -1.55 -19.77
N VAL A 403 8.70 -0.83 -18.65
CA VAL A 403 8.48 0.62 -18.66
C VAL A 403 9.55 1.18 -19.58
N ASP A 404 9.15 2.06 -20.51
CA ASP A 404 10.07 2.73 -21.44
C ASP A 404 11.29 3.20 -20.64
N ARG A 405 12.45 2.58 -20.90
CA ARG A 405 13.65 2.76 -20.07
C ARG A 405 14.14 4.20 -20.12
N GLU A 406 13.94 4.90 -21.23
CA GLU A 406 14.27 6.32 -21.35
C GLU A 406 13.31 7.17 -20.51
N LYS A 407 12.01 6.89 -20.59
CA LYS A 407 11.00 7.58 -19.79
C LYS A 407 11.16 7.32 -18.29
N ALA A 408 11.42 6.07 -17.90
CA ALA A 408 11.61 5.68 -16.52
C ALA A 408 12.97 6.17 -15.98
N ALA A 409 14.02 6.23 -16.79
CA ALA A 409 15.28 6.88 -16.38
C ALA A 409 15.10 8.39 -16.15
N ALA A 410 14.17 9.04 -16.86
CA ALA A 410 13.85 10.45 -16.66
C ALA A 410 12.94 10.73 -15.44
N ASP A 411 12.22 9.71 -14.94
CA ASP A 411 11.30 9.82 -13.80
C ASP A 411 11.78 8.95 -12.63
N LYS A 412 12.26 9.60 -11.56
CA LYS A 412 12.80 8.93 -10.37
C LYS A 412 11.81 7.96 -9.73
N THR A 413 10.52 8.24 -9.77
CA THR A 413 9.48 7.39 -9.18
C THR A 413 9.26 6.14 -10.02
N LEU A 414 9.26 6.26 -11.35
CA LEU A 414 9.22 5.07 -12.21
C LEU A 414 10.50 4.24 -12.08
N ALA A 415 11.67 4.88 -11.99
CA ALA A 415 12.93 4.18 -11.75
C ALA A 415 12.91 3.42 -10.41
N LEU A 416 12.40 4.05 -9.35
CA LEU A 416 12.27 3.44 -8.02
C LEU A 416 11.44 2.15 -8.06
N PHE A 417 10.28 2.16 -8.71
CA PHE A 417 9.39 1.00 -8.73
C PHE A 417 9.85 -0.11 -9.69
N PHE A 418 10.41 0.27 -10.85
CA PHE A 418 10.52 -0.64 -11.99
C PHE A 418 11.92 -0.80 -12.58
N LEU A 419 12.93 -0.03 -12.13
CA LEU A 419 14.29 -0.13 -12.66
C LEU A 419 15.34 -0.32 -11.55
N SER A 420 15.69 0.76 -10.84
CA SER A 420 16.81 0.79 -9.89
C SER A 420 16.43 0.23 -8.52
N GLY A 421 15.15 0.24 -8.15
CA GLY A 421 14.73 -0.02 -6.77
C GLY A 421 15.13 1.08 -5.79
N ARG A 422 15.68 2.21 -6.29
CA ARG A 422 16.28 3.28 -5.48
C ARG A 422 16.09 4.64 -6.12
N ALA A 423 15.85 5.65 -5.29
CA ALA A 423 15.74 7.04 -5.73
C ALA A 423 16.24 8.03 -4.67
N LEU A 424 16.89 9.10 -5.13
CA LEU A 424 17.28 10.24 -4.30
C LEU A 424 16.35 11.43 -4.56
N TYR A 425 15.54 11.78 -3.56
CA TYR A 425 14.58 12.88 -3.61
C TYR A 425 15.11 14.15 -2.93
N ALA A 426 16.28 14.62 -3.37
CA ALA A 426 16.94 15.82 -2.84
C ALA A 426 16.68 17.10 -3.68
N GLY A 427 15.85 17.00 -4.73
CA GLY A 427 15.54 18.11 -5.61
C GLY A 427 14.50 19.09 -5.03
N PRO A 428 14.42 20.31 -5.56
CA PRO A 428 13.41 21.29 -5.17
C PRO A 428 11.98 20.74 -5.31
N GLY A 429 11.19 20.82 -4.23
CA GLY A 429 9.82 20.31 -4.17
C GLY A 429 9.71 18.79 -4.29
N GLU A 430 10.79 18.03 -4.05
CA GLU A 430 10.77 16.56 -3.96
C GLU A 430 10.62 16.04 -2.52
N GLY A 431 10.68 16.92 -1.51
CA GLY A 431 10.74 16.55 -0.10
C GLY A 431 9.56 15.70 0.41
N SER A 432 8.37 15.86 -0.18
CA SER A 432 7.18 15.09 0.19
C SER A 432 6.97 13.81 -0.64
N ILE A 433 7.78 13.56 -1.68
CA ILE A 433 7.54 12.45 -2.61
C ILE A 433 7.68 11.10 -1.90
N ALA A 434 8.77 10.91 -1.15
CA ALA A 434 9.04 9.68 -0.41
C ALA A 434 7.94 9.36 0.62
N ALA A 435 7.56 10.35 1.42
CA ALA A 435 6.48 10.22 2.39
C ALA A 435 5.13 9.96 1.70
N GLY A 436 4.85 10.61 0.58
CA GLY A 436 3.64 10.38 -0.21
C GLY A 436 3.56 8.97 -0.78
N ILE A 437 4.67 8.41 -1.27
CA ILE A 437 4.74 7.00 -1.71
C ILE A 437 4.50 6.06 -0.53
N HIS A 438 5.12 6.32 0.62
CA HIS A 438 4.90 5.53 1.83
C HIS A 438 3.43 5.53 2.26
N ALA A 439 2.80 6.70 2.35
CA ALA A 439 1.40 6.84 2.73
C ALA A 439 0.45 6.16 1.73
N TRP A 440 0.79 6.17 0.44
CA TRP A 440 0.04 5.46 -0.59
C TRP A 440 0.14 3.94 -0.40
N LEU A 441 1.34 3.43 -0.14
CA LEU A 441 1.61 1.99 0.09
C LEU A 441 1.19 1.48 1.47
N ALA A 442 0.99 2.36 2.46
CA ALA A 442 0.65 1.99 3.83
C ALA A 442 -0.57 1.06 3.92
N ARG A 443 -1.50 1.17 2.96
CA ARG A 443 -2.68 0.32 2.80
C ARG A 443 -2.37 -1.17 2.72
N PHE A 444 -1.23 -1.55 2.14
CA PHE A 444 -0.81 -2.96 2.05
C PHE A 444 -0.23 -3.52 3.35
N HIS A 445 0.07 -2.65 4.32
CA HIS A 445 0.84 -3.00 5.52
C HIS A 445 0.07 -2.72 6.82
N LEU A 446 -1.24 -2.48 6.73
CA LEU A 446 -2.10 -2.13 7.88
C LEU A 446 -2.25 -3.28 8.89
N ALA A 447 -2.27 -4.52 8.40
CA ALA A 447 -2.50 -5.73 9.20
C ALA A 447 -1.41 -6.02 10.26
N ARG A 448 -0.22 -5.41 10.12
CA ARG A 448 0.93 -5.65 11.00
C ARG A 448 1.08 -4.63 12.13
N ARG A 449 0.08 -3.77 12.35
CA ARG A 449 0.09 -2.81 13.45
C ARG A 449 -0.25 -3.49 14.78
N GLU A 450 0.33 -3.01 15.86
CA GLU A 450 0.09 -3.50 17.23
C GLU A 450 -1.40 -3.43 17.61
N HIS A 451 -2.08 -2.38 17.15
CA HIS A 451 -3.51 -2.15 17.34
C HIS A 451 -4.20 -2.12 15.97
N ALA A 452 -4.99 -3.15 15.67
CA ALA A 452 -5.72 -3.26 14.40
C ALA A 452 -7.21 -2.96 14.62
N PRO A 453 -7.86 -2.19 13.72
CA PRO A 453 -9.30 -2.04 13.80
C PRO A 453 -10.01 -3.35 13.44
N VAL A 454 -11.17 -3.58 14.05
CA VAL A 454 -12.05 -4.70 13.80
C VAL A 454 -13.42 -4.14 13.43
N LEU A 455 -13.94 -4.58 12.29
CA LEU A 455 -15.27 -4.24 11.84
C LEU A 455 -16.29 -5.20 12.47
N CYS A 456 -17.29 -4.67 13.15
CA CYS A 456 -18.27 -5.46 13.91
C CYS A 456 -19.67 -5.20 13.37
N LEU A 457 -20.27 -6.20 12.74
CA LEU A 457 -21.65 -6.17 12.27
C LEU A 457 -22.54 -6.97 13.23
N ALA A 458 -23.61 -6.35 13.71
CA ALA A 458 -24.63 -6.97 14.55
C ALA A 458 -26.01 -6.85 13.89
N GLU A 459 -26.91 -7.78 14.18
CA GLU A 459 -28.33 -7.60 13.83
C GLU A 459 -28.92 -6.55 14.79
N GLY A 460 -29.55 -5.51 14.24
CA GLY A 460 -30.23 -4.49 15.03
C GLY A 460 -31.48 -5.09 15.66
N ALA A 461 -31.61 -4.98 16.98
CA ALA A 461 -32.87 -5.29 17.63
C ALA A 461 -33.94 -4.32 17.11
N ALA A 462 -35.02 -4.86 16.53
CA ALA A 462 -36.24 -4.12 16.32
C ALA A 462 -36.76 -3.68 17.69
N HIS A 463 -36.77 -2.37 17.95
CA HIS A 463 -37.38 -1.74 19.12
C HIS A 463 -37.41 -2.59 20.41
N ASP A 464 -36.34 -2.54 21.21
CA ASP A 464 -36.53 -2.69 22.65
C ASP A 464 -37.24 -1.42 23.13
N GLY A 465 -38.57 -1.49 23.08
CA GLY A 465 -39.44 -0.49 23.66
C GLY A 465 -39.07 -0.31 25.13
N GLN A 466 -38.60 0.89 25.47
CA GLN A 466 -38.91 1.44 26.77
C GLN A 466 -40.43 1.43 26.91
N ARG A 467 -40.97 0.37 27.54
CA ARG A 467 -42.26 0.42 28.20
C ARG A 467 -42.13 1.40 29.37
N ALA A 468 -42.20 2.69 29.05
CA ALA A 468 -42.74 3.65 29.99
C ALA A 468 -44.19 3.22 30.23
N GLN A 469 -44.51 2.84 31.47
CA GLN A 469 -45.88 2.69 31.94
C GLN A 469 -46.66 3.97 31.61
N GLY A 470 -47.70 3.84 30.79
CA GLY A 470 -48.60 4.92 30.46
C GLY A 470 -49.58 4.52 29.37
N ASP A 471 -50.80 4.19 29.80
CA ASP A 471 -52.08 4.14 29.09
C ASP A 471 -52.26 3.20 27.88
N GLU A 472 -53.09 2.19 28.13
CA GLU A 472 -53.88 1.49 27.13
C GLU A 472 -54.90 2.46 26.51
N SER A 473 -54.73 2.77 25.23
CA SER A 473 -55.87 3.07 24.36
C SER A 473 -55.58 2.69 22.92
N ASP A 474 -56.57 2.01 22.38
CA ASP A 474 -56.70 1.27 21.13
C ASP A 474 -56.63 2.13 19.85
N ASP A 475 -56.51 1.42 18.74
CA ASP A 475 -56.77 1.84 17.35
C ASP A 475 -55.75 2.75 16.64
N GLY A 476 -54.84 2.09 15.90
CA GLY A 476 -54.04 2.72 14.85
C GLY A 476 -53.35 1.69 13.98
N ASP A 477 -53.95 1.40 12.82
CA ASP A 477 -53.43 0.59 11.72
C ASP A 477 -52.11 1.20 11.20
N GLY A 478 -51.02 0.89 11.92
CA GLY A 478 -49.67 1.34 11.62
C GLY A 478 -48.93 0.23 10.90
N ALA A 479 -48.70 0.42 9.60
CA ALA A 479 -47.79 -0.39 8.82
C ALA A 479 -46.49 -0.59 9.62
N VAL A 480 -46.24 -1.84 10.02
CA VAL A 480 -45.00 -2.26 10.67
C VAL A 480 -43.91 -2.15 9.61
N ASP A 481 -43.24 -1.00 9.56
CA ASP A 481 -41.98 -0.84 8.85
C ASP A 481 -40.90 -1.54 9.70
N SER A 482 -40.97 -2.88 9.75
CA SER A 482 -39.91 -3.72 10.30
C SER A 482 -38.80 -3.85 9.27
N ASP A 483 -38.18 -2.73 8.93
CA ASP A 483 -36.92 -2.78 8.21
C ASP A 483 -35.89 -3.37 9.17
N ALA A 484 -35.58 -4.65 8.98
CA ALA A 484 -34.50 -5.31 9.68
C ALA A 484 -33.19 -4.57 9.37
N HIS A 485 -32.72 -3.78 10.32
CA HIS A 485 -31.49 -3.01 10.17
C HIS A 485 -30.31 -3.77 10.78
N PHE A 486 -29.15 -3.68 10.15
CA PHE A 486 -27.90 -4.15 10.73
C PHE A 486 -27.15 -2.98 11.37
N ALA A 487 -26.53 -3.21 12.51
CA ALA A 487 -25.73 -2.23 13.24
C ALA A 487 -24.24 -2.49 12.98
N LEU A 488 -23.56 -1.55 12.36
CA LEU A 488 -22.13 -1.57 12.10
C LEU A 488 -21.39 -0.71 13.14
N THR A 489 -20.37 -1.29 13.76
CA THR A 489 -19.48 -0.62 14.72
C THR A 489 -18.03 -0.94 14.40
N LEU A 490 -17.11 -0.14 14.95
CA LEU A 490 -15.68 -0.40 14.93
C LEU A 490 -15.17 -0.65 16.34
N ALA A 491 -14.20 -1.54 16.44
CA ALA A 491 -13.43 -1.82 17.64
C ALA A 491 -11.93 -1.84 17.30
N ALA A 492 -11.07 -1.89 18.32
CA ALA A 492 -9.63 -2.12 18.19
C ALA A 492 -9.27 -3.42 18.91
N GLU A 493 -8.46 -4.25 18.27
CA GLU A 493 -7.83 -5.41 18.89
C GLU A 493 -6.33 -5.14 19.08
N SER A 494 -5.77 -5.61 20.19
CA SER A 494 -4.33 -5.61 20.44
C SER A 494 -3.75 -6.96 20.01
N GLY A 495 -2.51 -6.98 19.50
CA GLY A 495 -1.81 -8.20 19.09
C GLY A 495 -1.58 -9.24 20.20
N ALA A 496 -1.81 -8.89 21.46
CA ALA A 496 -1.77 -9.83 22.58
C ALA A 496 -2.99 -10.78 22.55
N ALA A 497 -2.71 -12.09 22.51
CA ALA A 497 -3.72 -13.13 22.29
C ALA A 497 -4.93 -13.08 23.26
N LEU A 498 -6.13 -13.27 22.70
CA LEU A 498 -7.41 -13.61 23.37
C LEU A 498 -8.14 -12.52 24.15
N GLN A 499 -7.84 -11.24 23.96
CA GLN A 499 -8.69 -10.17 24.51
C GLN A 499 -9.85 -9.82 23.56
N PRO A 500 -11.07 -9.56 24.08
CA PRO A 500 -12.17 -9.08 23.26
C PRO A 500 -11.84 -7.69 22.67
N PRO A 501 -12.25 -7.39 21.42
CA PRO A 501 -12.02 -6.07 20.83
C PRO A 501 -12.64 -4.96 21.67
N VAL A 502 -11.90 -3.86 21.86
CA VAL A 502 -12.35 -2.68 22.60
C VAL A 502 -13.06 -1.73 21.65
N THR A 503 -14.27 -1.26 22.00
CA THR A 503 -15.06 -0.40 21.11
C THR A 503 -14.32 0.90 20.77
N LEU A 504 -14.49 1.40 19.54
CA LEU A 504 -13.83 2.64 19.12
C LEU A 504 -14.22 3.84 20.00
N ALA A 505 -15.45 3.89 20.50
CA ALA A 505 -15.87 4.91 21.48
C ALA A 505 -15.01 4.91 22.74
N THR A 506 -14.60 3.73 23.23
CA THR A 506 -13.71 3.60 24.39
C THR A 506 -12.30 4.04 24.04
N VAL A 507 -11.78 3.62 22.88
CA VAL A 507 -10.45 4.05 22.37
C VAL A 507 -10.35 5.57 22.26
N LEU A 508 -11.43 6.25 21.87
CA LEU A 508 -11.49 7.70 21.75
C LEU A 508 -11.57 8.44 23.08
N ALA A 509 -12.17 7.84 24.11
CA ALA A 509 -12.44 8.51 25.38
C ALA A 509 -11.44 8.15 26.49
N ASP A 510 -10.91 6.93 26.50
CA ASP A 510 -10.07 6.42 27.58
C ASP A 510 -8.62 6.94 27.48
N PRO A 511 -8.06 7.56 28.54
CA PRO A 511 -6.65 7.98 28.60
C PRO A 511 -5.64 6.84 28.40
N ALA A 512 -5.99 5.59 28.74
CA ALA A 512 -5.10 4.44 28.54
C ALA A 512 -4.73 4.23 27.05
N TRP A 513 -5.58 4.73 26.14
CA TRP A 513 -5.37 4.64 24.70
C TRP A 513 -4.68 5.87 24.10
N ALA A 514 -4.27 6.88 24.88
CA ALA A 514 -3.77 8.15 24.35
C ALA A 514 -2.64 8.00 23.30
N GLN A 515 -1.72 7.05 23.49
CA GLN A 515 -0.64 6.77 22.54
C GLN A 515 -1.13 6.01 21.29
N ALA A 516 -1.96 4.98 21.45
CA ALA A 516 -2.41 4.14 20.34
C ALA A 516 -3.62 4.70 19.55
N ARG A 517 -4.37 5.65 20.14
CA ARG A 517 -5.63 6.20 19.61
C ARG A 517 -5.48 6.69 18.17
N PHE A 518 -4.41 7.42 17.90
CA PHE A 518 -4.21 8.04 16.58
C PHE A 518 -3.71 7.04 15.54
N ALA A 519 -2.92 6.03 15.93
CA ALA A 519 -2.54 4.94 15.04
C ALA A 519 -3.76 4.10 14.60
N VAL A 520 -4.72 3.89 15.51
CA VAL A 520 -6.02 3.26 15.19
C VAL A 520 -6.84 4.17 14.26
N LEU A 521 -6.97 5.45 14.60
CA LEU A 521 -7.72 6.42 13.80
C LEU A 521 -7.17 6.59 12.38
N GLN A 522 -5.85 6.60 12.19
CA GLN A 522 -5.22 6.59 10.86
C GLN A 522 -5.76 5.45 10.01
N THR A 523 -5.80 4.24 10.58
CA THR A 523 -6.27 3.04 9.88
C THR A 523 -7.78 3.13 9.59
N VAL A 524 -8.56 3.66 10.54
CA VAL A 524 -10.00 3.90 10.35
C VAL A 524 -10.29 4.96 9.27
N SER A 525 -9.47 6.00 9.18
CA SER A 525 -9.60 7.01 8.12
C SER A 525 -9.34 6.40 6.73
N LEU A 526 -8.41 5.44 6.62
CA LEU A 526 -8.21 4.68 5.38
C LEU A 526 -9.43 3.81 5.05
N LEU A 527 -10.07 3.18 6.05
CA LEU A 527 -11.31 2.42 5.86
C LEU A 527 -12.47 3.31 5.36
N ALA A 528 -12.55 4.54 5.85
CA ALA A 528 -13.62 5.46 5.47
C ALA A 528 -13.57 5.85 3.98
N GLU A 529 -12.43 5.67 3.29
CA GLU A 529 -12.35 5.81 1.83
C GLU A 529 -13.15 4.73 1.09
N PHE A 530 -13.27 3.53 1.67
CA PHE A 530 -14.02 2.41 1.09
C PHE A 530 -15.47 2.38 1.58
N TYR A 531 -15.74 2.92 2.78
CA TYR A 531 -17.08 3.05 3.33
C TYR A 531 -17.29 4.45 3.93
N PRO A 532 -17.66 5.45 3.11
CA PRO A 532 -17.79 6.86 3.52
C PRO A 532 -18.61 7.15 4.79
N PRO A 533 -19.68 6.39 5.12
CA PRO A 533 -20.43 6.60 6.36
C PRO A 533 -19.58 6.53 7.64
N LEU A 534 -18.40 5.89 7.61
CA LEU A 534 -17.48 5.83 8.75
C LEU A 534 -16.99 7.22 9.19
N ASN A 535 -16.89 8.19 8.28
CA ASN A 535 -16.44 9.55 8.63
C ASN A 535 -17.38 10.20 9.64
N ALA A 536 -18.69 10.15 9.38
CA ALA A 536 -19.70 10.70 10.29
C ALA A 536 -19.73 9.94 11.63
N TYR A 537 -19.58 8.62 11.59
CA TYR A 537 -19.49 7.78 12.79
C TYR A 537 -18.31 8.15 13.70
N VAL A 538 -17.12 8.34 13.13
CA VAL A 538 -15.92 8.72 13.86
C VAL A 538 -16.02 10.17 14.38
N SER A 539 -16.54 11.09 13.55
CA SER A 539 -16.74 12.49 13.93
C SER A 539 -17.71 12.62 15.12
N ALA A 540 -18.71 11.74 15.19
CA ALA A 540 -19.65 11.66 16.32
C ALA A 540 -19.10 10.91 17.56
N GLY A 541 -17.80 10.62 17.58
CA GLY A 541 -17.14 9.91 18.70
C GLY A 541 -17.48 8.42 18.78
N ALA A 542 -17.92 7.81 17.67
CA ALA A 542 -18.21 6.38 17.55
C ALA A 542 -19.24 5.83 18.56
N ARG A 543 -20.11 6.69 19.10
CA ARG A 543 -21.05 6.34 20.19
C ARG A 543 -22.30 5.61 19.71
N THR A 544 -22.80 5.98 18.53
CA THR A 544 -24.02 5.42 17.94
C THR A 544 -23.65 4.52 16.76
N PRO A 545 -24.05 3.23 16.77
CA PRO A 545 -23.80 2.33 15.65
C PRO A 545 -24.35 2.87 14.32
N LEU A 546 -23.63 2.60 13.23
CA LEU A 546 -24.10 2.89 11.87
C LEU A 546 -25.20 1.91 11.49
N ARG A 547 -26.33 2.41 11.00
CA ARG A 547 -27.41 1.57 10.49
C ARG A 547 -27.16 1.24 9.03
N ILE A 548 -27.17 -0.04 8.69
CA ILE A 548 -27.16 -0.56 7.32
C ILE A 548 -28.57 -1.08 7.03
N ALA A 549 -29.23 -0.48 6.05
CA ALA A 549 -30.52 -0.94 5.55
C ALA A 549 -30.38 -2.28 4.82
N ALA A 550 -31.45 -3.06 4.78
CA ALA A 550 -31.43 -4.43 4.24
C ALA A 550 -31.04 -4.46 2.74
N ASP A 551 -31.43 -3.44 1.97
CA ASP A 551 -31.11 -3.26 0.56
C ASP A 551 -29.64 -2.87 0.30
N ALA A 552 -29.00 -2.17 1.24
CA ALA A 552 -27.59 -1.78 1.18
C ALA A 552 -26.63 -2.87 1.69
N LEU A 553 -27.15 -3.88 2.41
CA LEU A 553 -26.34 -4.96 2.99
C LEU A 553 -25.58 -5.79 1.94
N PRO A 554 -26.17 -6.21 0.79
CA PRO A 554 -25.45 -6.99 -0.21
C PRO A 554 -24.22 -6.24 -0.76
N ALA A 555 -24.35 -4.96 -1.10
CA ALA A 555 -23.23 -4.15 -1.57
C ALA A 555 -22.13 -4.04 -0.49
N PHE A 556 -22.51 -3.89 0.77
CA PHE A 556 -21.53 -3.91 1.87
C PHE A 556 -20.81 -5.27 1.96
N LEU A 557 -21.53 -6.38 1.95
CA LEU A 557 -20.98 -7.73 2.15
C LEU A 557 -20.14 -8.22 0.96
N PHE A 558 -20.50 -7.88 -0.27
CA PHE A 558 -19.88 -8.42 -1.48
C PHE A 558 -18.90 -7.45 -2.15
N ASP A 559 -19.04 -6.14 -1.95
CA ASP A 559 -18.12 -5.16 -2.54
C ASP A 559 -17.17 -4.55 -1.52
N THR A 560 -17.67 -4.16 -0.35
CA THR A 560 -16.88 -3.42 0.65
C THR A 560 -16.08 -4.37 1.54
N LEU A 561 -16.75 -5.36 2.10
CA LEU A 561 -16.17 -6.28 3.09
C LEU A 561 -14.97 -7.08 2.55
N PRO A 562 -14.95 -7.58 1.31
CA PRO A 562 -13.78 -8.29 0.77
C PRO A 562 -12.56 -7.38 0.66
N VAL A 563 -12.76 -6.11 0.30
CA VAL A 563 -11.69 -5.11 0.22
C VAL A 563 -11.15 -4.81 1.61
N VAL A 564 -12.02 -4.62 2.60
CA VAL A 564 -11.64 -4.43 4.01
C VAL A 564 -10.85 -5.63 4.55
N ARG A 565 -11.29 -6.85 4.26
CA ARG A 565 -10.58 -8.08 4.67
C ARG A 565 -9.21 -8.21 4.01
N LEU A 566 -9.09 -7.82 2.74
CA LEU A 566 -7.81 -7.80 2.02
C LEU A 566 -6.81 -6.83 2.68
N LEU A 567 -7.27 -5.69 3.20
CA LEU A 567 -6.44 -4.78 3.99
C LEU A 567 -5.99 -5.37 5.35
N GLY A 568 -6.38 -6.62 5.63
CA GLY A 568 -6.07 -7.34 6.86
C GLY A 568 -6.94 -6.94 8.04
N ILE A 569 -8.05 -6.24 7.77
CA ILE A 569 -8.97 -5.78 8.81
C ILE A 569 -10.00 -6.87 9.04
N ARG A 570 -9.99 -7.40 10.26
CA ARG A 570 -10.89 -8.47 10.67
C ARG A 570 -12.33 -7.96 10.70
N ALA A 571 -13.25 -8.81 10.27
CA ALA A 571 -14.68 -8.51 10.35
C ALA A 571 -15.42 -9.59 11.15
N LEU A 572 -16.07 -9.17 12.25
CA LEU A 572 -16.99 -9.97 13.03
C LEU A 572 -18.39 -9.84 12.43
N LEU A 573 -18.95 -10.97 12.01
CA LEU A 573 -20.29 -11.04 11.43
C LEU A 573 -21.21 -11.87 12.33
N PRO A 574 -22.54 -11.63 12.28
CA PRO A 574 -23.51 -12.53 12.88
C PRO A 574 -23.41 -13.93 12.27
N LYS A 575 -23.67 -14.98 13.06
CA LYS A 575 -23.56 -16.39 12.61
C LYS A 575 -24.45 -16.71 11.39
N THR A 576 -25.57 -16.02 11.26
CA THR A 576 -26.52 -16.08 10.13
C THR A 576 -25.84 -15.63 8.83
N LEU A 577 -25.21 -14.46 8.83
CA LEU A 577 -24.47 -13.92 7.67
C LEU A 577 -23.16 -14.67 7.40
N GLU A 578 -22.48 -15.16 8.43
CA GLU A 578 -21.27 -15.96 8.25
C GLU A 578 -21.55 -17.25 7.45
N ARG A 579 -22.75 -17.83 7.61
CA ARG A 579 -23.19 -18.98 6.81
C ARG A 579 -23.53 -18.63 5.36
N LEU A 580 -23.97 -17.39 5.12
CA LEU A 580 -24.41 -16.88 3.81
C LEU A 580 -23.21 -16.59 2.89
N LEU A 581 -22.09 -16.15 3.47
CA LEU A 581 -20.82 -15.91 2.76
C LEU A 581 -20.00 -17.19 2.50
N ARG A 582 -20.47 -18.37 2.93
CA ARG A 582 -19.79 -19.63 2.61
C ARG A 582 -20.31 -20.17 1.28
N PRO A 583 -19.44 -20.44 0.30
CA PRO A 583 -19.86 -21.02 -0.96
C PRO A 583 -20.56 -22.36 -0.70
N ARG A 584 -21.78 -22.51 -1.22
CA ARG A 584 -22.55 -23.75 -1.15
C ARG A 584 -22.70 -24.33 -2.54
N LEU A 585 -22.41 -25.62 -2.65
CA LEU A 585 -22.75 -26.38 -3.84
C LEU A 585 -24.27 -26.47 -3.90
N SER A 586 -24.89 -25.82 -4.89
CA SER A 586 -26.31 -25.92 -5.15
C SER A 586 -26.53 -26.68 -6.46
N LEU A 587 -27.45 -27.64 -6.42
CA LEU A 587 -27.86 -28.42 -7.58
C LEU A 587 -29.19 -27.84 -8.06
N GLN A 588 -29.23 -27.28 -9.26
CA GLN A 588 -30.48 -26.82 -9.87
C GLN A 588 -30.83 -27.74 -11.04
N LEU A 589 -31.99 -28.39 -10.95
CA LEU A 589 -32.54 -29.22 -12.02
C LEU A 589 -33.16 -28.30 -13.09
N LYS A 590 -32.70 -28.42 -14.34
CA LYS A 590 -33.31 -27.72 -15.48
C LYS A 590 -34.59 -28.48 -15.89
N GLY A 591 -35.72 -28.13 -15.28
CA GLY A 591 -37.04 -28.58 -15.75
C GLY A 591 -37.73 -27.47 -16.57
N GLN A 592 -37.96 -27.70 -17.86
CA GLN A 592 -38.94 -26.90 -18.59
C GLN A 592 -40.34 -27.40 -18.21
N ALA A 593 -41.10 -26.57 -17.48
CA ALA A 593 -42.51 -26.85 -17.26
C ALA A 593 -43.26 -26.74 -18.59
N SER A 594 -43.51 -27.88 -19.24
CA SER A 594 -44.46 -27.98 -20.34
C SER A 594 -45.86 -27.70 -19.78
N SER A 595 -46.49 -26.64 -20.27
CA SER A 595 -47.84 -26.23 -19.92
C SER A 595 -48.88 -27.15 -20.57
N ALA A 596 -48.85 -28.45 -20.28
CA ALA A 596 -49.95 -29.38 -20.55
C ALA A 596 -49.74 -30.71 -19.82
N GLY A 597 -50.49 -30.90 -18.73
CA GLY A 597 -50.76 -32.22 -18.15
C GLY A 597 -49.66 -32.80 -17.27
N GLY A 598 -50.00 -33.15 -16.03
CA GLY A 598 -49.08 -33.74 -15.06
C GLY A 598 -48.33 -34.95 -15.61
N GLY A 599 -47.00 -34.84 -15.63
CA GLY A 599 -46.08 -35.89 -16.05
C GLY A 599 -44.89 -35.92 -15.11
N PHE A 600 -44.61 -37.11 -14.60
CA PHE A 600 -43.48 -37.45 -13.76
C PHE A 600 -42.14 -37.08 -14.42
N LEU A 601 -41.13 -36.82 -13.58
CA LEU A 601 -39.72 -36.64 -13.95
C LEU A 601 -39.32 -37.65 -15.04
N ASN A 602 -38.96 -37.17 -16.23
CA ASN A 602 -38.38 -38.01 -17.26
C ASN A 602 -36.94 -38.37 -16.83
N ALA A 603 -36.50 -39.60 -17.08
CA ALA A 603 -35.17 -40.07 -16.68
C ALA A 603 -34.03 -39.21 -17.27
N ASP A 604 -34.26 -38.59 -18.43
CA ASP A 604 -33.29 -37.69 -19.08
C ASP A 604 -33.16 -36.32 -18.36
N ASP A 605 -34.21 -35.85 -17.68
CA ASP A 605 -34.17 -34.61 -16.89
C ASP A 605 -33.37 -34.77 -15.59
N VAL A 606 -33.21 -36.00 -15.10
CA VAL A 606 -32.41 -36.34 -13.91
C VAL A 606 -30.91 -36.12 -14.16
N PHE A 607 -30.46 -36.18 -15.42
CA PHE A 607 -29.06 -35.99 -15.80
C PHE A 607 -28.72 -34.56 -16.23
N GLY A 608 -29.72 -33.67 -16.34
CA GLY A 608 -29.55 -32.25 -16.63
C GLY A 608 -29.27 -31.40 -15.39
N PHE A 609 -28.13 -31.61 -14.73
CA PHE A 609 -27.71 -30.82 -13.57
C PHE A 609 -26.69 -29.74 -13.95
N ASP A 610 -27.00 -28.48 -13.61
CA ASP A 610 -26.01 -27.41 -13.57
C ASP A 610 -25.54 -27.25 -12.11
N TRP A 611 -24.27 -27.56 -11.84
CA TRP A 611 -23.66 -27.23 -10.57
C TRP A 611 -23.44 -25.72 -10.53
N ARG A 612 -24.15 -25.03 -9.63
CA ARG A 612 -23.94 -23.61 -9.37
C ARG A 612 -23.38 -23.45 -7.98
N VAL A 613 -22.25 -22.74 -7.88
CA VAL A 613 -21.77 -22.25 -6.59
C VAL A 613 -22.63 -21.04 -6.25
N ALA A 614 -23.55 -21.22 -5.30
CA ALA A 614 -24.33 -20.13 -4.76
C ALA A 614 -23.54 -19.49 -3.61
N VAL A 615 -23.47 -18.16 -3.59
CA VAL A 615 -23.00 -17.38 -2.46
C VAL A 615 -24.16 -16.48 -2.05
N GLY A 616 -24.88 -16.91 -1.01
CA GLY A 616 -26.15 -16.30 -0.61
C GLY A 616 -27.35 -16.95 -1.24
#